data_AF-A0A413DNF2-F1
#
_entry.id   AF-A0A413DNF2-F1
#
_cell.length_a   1.000
_cell.length_b   1.000
_cell.length_c   1.000
_cell.angle_alpha   90.00
_cell.angle_beta   90.00
_cell.angle_gamma   90.00
#
_symmetry.space_group_name_H-M   'P 1'
#
loop_
_entity.id
_entity.type
_entity.pdbx_description
1 polymer ?
#
loop_
_entity_poly.entity_id
_entity_poly.type
_entity_poly.pdbx_seq_one_letter_code
_entity_poly.pdbx_strand_id
1 'polypeptide(L)'
;MNSKVAFIIGSVVGVGIGVAGTYSYFKDKYEKLAEEDFNSRRVFDEDKKEESVEPIVEKTADSRTVDKPSIAECAAILQREGYVNYSDMQNKKQKQEIAVDRPYVIQPSDFGEFDDYEKISLTYTADGVLLDDMNEIVDDIEETVGEDSLEHFGEYEDDSVYVRNDAKKCDYEILLDQRNYQEIFETHPHRTEM
;
A
#
# COMPACT_ATOMS: atom_id res chain seq x y z
N MET A 1 26.17 47.20 13.57
CA MET A 1 26.12 45.92 12.82
C MET A 1 24.65 45.59 12.58
N ASN A 2 24.24 45.47 11.32
CA ASN A 2 22.83 45.36 10.96
C ASN A 2 22.31 43.96 11.31
N SER A 3 21.23 43.89 12.09
CA SER A 3 20.60 42.67 12.60
C SER A 3 20.25 41.64 11.51
N LYS A 4 20.08 42.09 10.27
CA LYS A 4 19.86 41.24 9.09
C LYS A 4 21.06 40.37 8.72
N VAL A 5 22.29 40.82 8.99
CA VAL A 5 23.52 40.07 8.68
C VAL A 5 23.77 38.96 9.73
N ALA A 6 23.35 39.19 10.98
CA ALA A 6 23.48 38.19 12.05
C ALA A 6 22.56 36.97 11.82
N PHE A 7 21.38 37.17 11.24
CA PHE A 7 20.41 36.10 10.96
C PHE A 7 20.85 35.18 9.80
N ILE A 8 21.49 35.76 8.77
CA ILE A 8 22.01 35.02 7.61
C ILE A 8 23.18 34.11 8.04
N ILE A 9 24.08 34.59 8.91
CA ILE A 9 25.24 33.80 9.37
C ILE A 9 24.81 32.67 10.31
N GLY A 10 23.75 32.86 11.12
CA GLY A 10 23.21 31.81 12.00
C GLY A 10 22.59 30.63 11.25
N SER A 11 21.97 30.86 10.09
CA SER A 11 21.27 29.81 9.32
C SER A 11 22.24 28.81 8.66
N VAL A 12 23.44 29.25 8.25
CA VAL A 12 24.40 28.40 7.52
C VAL A 12 25.10 27.37 8.45
N VAL A 13 25.24 27.69 9.74
CA VAL A 13 25.89 26.78 10.71
C VAL A 13 24.94 25.66 11.17
N GLY A 14 23.63 25.90 11.18
CA GLY A 14 22.61 24.91 11.58
C GLY A 14 22.46 23.73 10.61
N VAL A 15 22.59 23.99 9.30
CA VAL A 15 22.41 22.95 8.25
C VAL A 15 23.51 21.89 8.28
N GLY A 16 24.76 22.27 8.61
CA GLY A 16 25.89 21.34 8.65
C GLY A 16 25.81 20.29 9.76
N ILE A 17 25.24 20.64 10.93
CA ILE A 17 25.17 19.73 12.08
C ILE A 17 23.96 18.80 11.99
N GLY A 18 22.83 19.26 11.43
CA GLY A 18 21.60 18.46 11.29
C GLY A 18 21.73 17.26 10.34
N VAL A 19 22.46 17.41 9.23
CA VAL A 19 22.65 16.34 8.24
C VAL A 19 23.58 15.23 8.76
N ALA A 20 24.63 15.59 9.51
CA ALA A 20 25.55 14.59 10.08
C ALA A 20 24.91 13.78 11.22
N GLY A 21 24.12 14.44 12.09
CA GLY A 21 23.45 13.78 13.21
C GLY A 21 22.40 12.76 12.78
N THR A 22 21.58 13.09 11.79
CA THR A 22 20.56 12.18 11.24
C THR A 22 21.20 10.98 10.54
N TYR A 23 22.24 11.18 9.71
CA TYR A 23 22.90 10.08 9.02
C TYR A 23 23.53 9.06 9.98
N SER A 24 24.18 9.51 11.07
CA SER A 24 24.72 8.59 12.09
C SER A 24 23.62 7.81 12.84
N TYR A 25 22.51 8.46 13.21
CA TYR A 25 21.44 7.79 13.95
C TYR A 25 20.70 6.75 13.11
N PHE A 26 20.46 7.04 11.83
CA PHE A 26 19.84 6.06 10.93
C PHE A 26 20.80 4.90 10.63
N LYS A 27 22.10 5.16 10.44
CA LYS A 27 23.07 4.09 10.17
C LYS A 27 23.14 3.05 11.30
N ASP A 28 23.21 3.48 12.56
CA ASP A 28 23.26 2.57 13.71
C ASP A 28 21.98 1.72 13.87
N LYS A 29 20.83 2.26 13.46
CA LYS A 29 19.53 1.55 13.55
C LYS A 29 19.36 0.51 12.43
N TYR A 30 19.85 0.80 11.23
CA TYR A 30 19.79 -0.14 10.10
C TYR A 30 20.89 -1.21 10.16
N GLU A 31 22.08 -0.93 10.70
CA GLU A 31 23.12 -1.96 10.89
C GLU A 31 22.68 -3.03 11.91
N LYS A 32 22.02 -2.64 13.01
CA LYS A 32 21.50 -3.62 13.99
C LYS A 32 20.37 -4.50 13.45
N LEU A 33 19.56 -3.99 12.53
CA LEU A 33 18.50 -4.77 11.86
C LEU A 33 19.05 -5.71 10.79
N ALA A 34 20.11 -5.30 10.07
CA ALA A 34 20.71 -6.13 9.02
C ALA A 34 21.57 -7.28 9.60
N GLU A 35 22.16 -7.09 10.78
CA GLU A 35 23.03 -8.10 11.40
C GLU A 35 22.24 -9.18 12.17
N GLU A 36 21.05 -8.86 12.68
CA GLU A 36 20.16 -9.84 13.34
C GLU A 36 19.61 -10.89 12.34
N ASP A 37 19.33 -10.47 11.10
CA ASP A 37 18.72 -11.33 10.09
C ASP A 37 19.76 -12.22 9.36
N PHE A 38 21.01 -11.77 9.25
CA PHE A 38 22.10 -12.58 8.67
C PHE A 38 22.68 -13.61 9.63
N ASN A 39 22.79 -13.28 10.93
CA ASN A 39 23.44 -14.17 11.89
C ASN A 39 22.53 -15.34 12.31
N SER A 40 21.21 -15.14 12.31
CA SER A 40 20.25 -16.23 12.53
C SER A 40 20.37 -17.33 11.47
N ARG A 41 20.68 -16.99 10.21
CA ARG A 41 20.82 -17.98 9.13
C ARG A 41 22.14 -18.76 9.17
N ARG A 42 23.22 -18.22 9.72
CA ARG A 42 24.49 -18.96 9.83
C ARG A 42 24.46 -20.06 10.90
N VAL A 43 23.65 -19.89 11.95
CA VAL A 43 23.50 -20.93 12.99
C VAL A 43 22.68 -22.13 12.47
N PHE A 44 21.73 -21.90 11.56
CA PHE A 44 20.95 -22.99 10.95
C PHE A 44 21.70 -23.76 9.84
N ASP A 45 22.73 -23.17 9.22
CA ASP A 45 23.52 -23.82 8.17
C ASP A 45 24.79 -24.53 8.71
N GLU A 46 25.25 -24.26 9.94
CA GLU A 46 26.37 -25.00 10.55
C GLU A 46 25.95 -26.34 11.17
N ASP A 47 24.69 -26.50 11.60
CA ASP A 47 24.17 -27.79 12.14
C ASP A 47 23.83 -28.83 11.05
N LYS A 48 24.09 -28.51 9.78
CA LYS A 48 23.82 -29.40 8.62
C LYS A 48 25.05 -29.65 7.75
N LYS A 49 26.25 -29.53 8.33
CA LYS A 49 27.54 -29.80 7.66
C LYS A 49 28.36 -30.91 8.30
N GLU A 50 27.76 -31.77 9.11
CA GLU A 50 28.36 -33.05 9.45
C GLU A 50 27.50 -34.18 8.84
N GLU A 51 28.20 -35.12 8.20
CA GLU A 51 27.69 -36.38 7.65
C GLU A 51 27.15 -36.35 6.20
N SER A 52 28.03 -36.07 5.24
CA SER A 52 27.80 -36.56 3.87
C SER A 52 29.10 -36.80 3.08
N VAL A 53 29.89 -37.84 3.41
CA VAL A 53 30.71 -38.55 2.41
C VAL A 53 30.96 -40.00 2.84
N GLU A 54 30.19 -40.95 2.28
CA GLU A 54 30.72 -42.28 1.99
C GLU A 54 30.32 -42.66 0.55
N PRO A 55 31.27 -42.93 -0.36
CA PRO A 55 30.97 -43.46 -1.67
C PRO A 55 31.06 -44.99 -1.62
N ILE A 56 29.95 -45.69 -1.81
CA ILE A 56 29.99 -47.14 -2.04
C ILE A 56 29.29 -47.44 -3.37
N VAL A 57 30.12 -47.61 -4.39
CA VAL A 57 29.75 -48.13 -5.71
C VAL A 57 29.69 -49.66 -5.65
N GLU A 58 28.65 -50.19 -6.28
CA GLU A 58 28.42 -51.57 -6.76
C GLU A 58 28.46 -52.75 -5.78
N LYS A 59 27.31 -53.44 -5.69
CA LYS A 59 27.21 -54.83 -6.21
C LYS A 59 25.77 -55.34 -6.35
N THR A 60 25.43 -55.65 -7.60
CA THR A 60 24.75 -56.86 -8.10
C THR A 60 23.53 -57.47 -7.37
N ALA A 61 22.42 -57.48 -8.13
CA ALA A 61 21.50 -58.60 -8.36
C ALA A 61 20.87 -59.34 -7.17
N ASP A 62 19.56 -59.12 -6.96
CA ASP A 62 18.64 -60.22 -6.69
C ASP A 62 17.23 -59.90 -7.20
N SER A 63 16.68 -60.87 -7.92
CA SER A 63 15.35 -60.90 -8.50
C SER A 63 14.27 -61.02 -7.43
N ARG A 64 13.42 -59.99 -7.33
CA ARG A 64 12.05 -60.13 -6.84
C ARG A 64 11.15 -59.37 -7.78
N THR A 65 10.38 -60.07 -8.60
CA THR A 65 9.24 -59.52 -9.34
C THR A 65 8.18 -59.13 -8.32
N VAL A 66 8.36 -57.97 -7.70
CA VAL A 66 7.26 -57.23 -7.09
C VAL A 66 6.61 -56.52 -8.26
N ASP A 67 5.43 -56.97 -8.66
CA ASP A 67 4.58 -56.29 -9.64
C ASP A 67 4.48 -54.83 -9.19
N LYS A 68 5.25 -53.96 -9.84
CA LYS A 68 5.36 -52.56 -9.44
C LYS A 68 4.13 -51.91 -10.05
N PRO A 69 3.15 -51.48 -9.24
CA PRO A 69 1.94 -50.85 -9.78
C PRO A 69 2.39 -49.72 -10.70
N SER A 70 1.70 -49.58 -11.83
CA SER A 70 2.05 -48.55 -12.79
C SER A 70 2.01 -47.19 -12.07
N ILE A 71 2.83 -46.23 -12.49
CA ILE A 71 2.86 -44.89 -11.88
C ILE A 71 1.43 -44.28 -11.84
N ALA A 72 0.58 -44.65 -12.79
CA ALA A 72 -0.83 -44.27 -12.84
C ALA A 72 -1.68 -44.88 -11.71
N GLU A 73 -1.46 -46.15 -11.32
CA GLU A 73 -2.16 -46.76 -10.19
C GLU A 73 -1.73 -46.14 -8.86
N CYS A 74 -0.45 -45.82 -8.69
CA CYS A 74 0.04 -45.11 -7.52
C CYS A 74 -0.60 -43.71 -7.40
N ALA A 75 -0.73 -42.99 -8.52
CA ALA A 75 -1.41 -41.70 -8.55
C ALA A 75 -2.89 -41.81 -8.16
N ALA A 76 -3.58 -42.86 -8.64
CA ALA A 76 -4.98 -43.11 -8.30
C ALA A 76 -5.19 -43.43 -6.81
N ILE A 77 -4.27 -44.19 -6.18
CA ILE A 77 -4.30 -44.46 -4.75
C ILE A 77 -4.12 -43.16 -3.95
N LEU A 78 -3.13 -42.34 -4.31
CA LEU A 78 -2.90 -41.05 -3.64
C LEU A 78 -4.13 -40.14 -3.71
N GLN A 79 -4.81 -40.10 -4.87
CA GLN A 79 -6.03 -39.31 -5.03
C GLN A 79 -7.21 -39.88 -4.21
N ARG A 80 -7.36 -41.20 -4.13
CA ARG A 80 -8.42 -41.86 -3.36
C ARG A 80 -8.24 -41.69 -1.85
N GLU A 81 -7.01 -41.77 -1.36
CA GLU A 81 -6.67 -41.61 0.06
C GLU A 81 -6.59 -40.13 0.48
N GLY A 82 -6.94 -39.21 -0.42
CA GLY A 82 -7.07 -37.77 -0.11
C GLY A 82 -5.75 -37.02 0.04
N TYR A 83 -4.65 -37.55 -0.49
CA TYR A 83 -3.37 -36.83 -0.47
C TYR A 83 -3.44 -35.57 -1.33
N VAL A 84 -3.01 -34.45 -0.76
CA VAL A 84 -3.01 -33.14 -1.43
C VAL A 84 -1.84 -33.07 -2.42
N ASN A 85 -2.16 -32.83 -3.69
CA ASN A 85 -1.14 -32.54 -4.70
C ASN A 85 -0.66 -31.08 -4.55
N TYR A 86 0.49 -30.89 -3.90
CA TYR A 86 1.09 -29.57 -3.69
C TYR A 86 1.68 -28.95 -4.97
N SER A 87 1.88 -29.74 -6.02
CA SER A 87 2.37 -29.23 -7.31
C SER A 87 1.34 -28.31 -8.00
N ASP A 88 0.05 -28.53 -7.76
CA ASP A 88 -1.03 -27.65 -8.24
C ASP A 88 -1.21 -26.40 -7.35
N MET A 89 -0.62 -26.40 -6.16
CA MET A 89 -0.72 -25.29 -5.21
C MET A 89 0.06 -24.06 -5.69
N GLN A 90 1.02 -24.23 -6.63
CA GLN A 90 1.73 -23.12 -7.25
C GLN A 90 0.86 -22.31 -8.24
N ASN A 91 -0.20 -22.92 -8.80
CA ASN A 91 -1.24 -22.22 -9.59
C ASN A 91 -2.38 -21.67 -8.73
N LYS A 92 -2.47 -22.06 -7.46
CA LYS A 92 -3.26 -21.39 -6.41
C LYS A 92 -2.40 -20.43 -5.60
N LYS A 93 -1.43 -19.76 -6.24
CA LYS A 93 -1.16 -18.38 -5.83
C LYS A 93 -2.48 -17.66 -6.02
N GLN A 94 -3.18 -17.45 -4.92
CA GLN A 94 -4.19 -16.42 -4.80
C GLN A 94 -3.69 -15.28 -5.68
N LYS A 95 -4.52 -14.87 -6.64
CA LYS A 95 -4.44 -13.56 -7.24
C LYS A 95 -4.58 -12.61 -6.04
N GLN A 96 -3.49 -12.40 -5.32
CA GLN A 96 -3.28 -11.24 -4.51
C GLN A 96 -3.15 -10.18 -5.58
N GLU A 97 -4.33 -9.74 -6.03
CA GLU A 97 -4.52 -8.47 -6.67
C GLU A 97 -3.68 -7.55 -5.81
N ILE A 98 -2.59 -7.05 -6.38
CA ILE A 98 -1.86 -5.94 -5.81
C ILE A 98 -3.00 -4.96 -5.53
N ALA A 99 -3.32 -4.74 -4.24
CA ALA A 99 -4.37 -3.83 -3.86
C ALA A 99 -3.92 -2.51 -4.47
N VAL A 100 -4.48 -2.18 -5.62
CA VAL A 100 -4.25 -0.89 -6.23
C VAL A 100 -4.95 0.02 -5.26
N ASP A 101 -4.16 0.88 -4.63
CA ASP A 101 -4.56 1.80 -3.58
C ASP A 101 -5.46 2.87 -4.24
N ARG A 102 -6.64 2.43 -4.64
CA ARG A 102 -7.64 3.20 -5.38
C ARG A 102 -8.59 3.80 -4.37
N PRO A 103 -9.06 5.02 -4.62
CA PRO A 103 -10.13 5.60 -3.82
C PRO A 103 -11.37 4.70 -3.79
N TYR A 104 -12.07 4.67 -2.66
CA TYR A 104 -13.34 3.94 -2.51
C TYR A 104 -14.33 4.68 -1.61
N VAL A 105 -15.62 4.47 -1.87
CA VAL A 105 -16.70 5.05 -1.07
C VAL A 105 -16.75 4.41 0.32
N ILE A 106 -16.86 5.24 1.35
CA ILE A 106 -16.99 4.85 2.76
C ILE A 106 -18.33 5.33 3.33
N GLN A 107 -18.72 4.79 4.49
CA GLN A 107 -19.91 5.27 5.18
C GLN A 107 -19.64 6.62 5.86
N PRO A 108 -20.66 7.47 6.05
CA PRO A 108 -20.52 8.72 6.79
C PRO A 108 -19.98 8.51 8.22
N SER A 109 -20.28 7.37 8.86
CA SER A 109 -19.76 7.02 10.19
C SER A 109 -18.26 6.76 10.23
N ASP A 110 -17.69 6.35 9.10
CA ASP A 110 -16.29 5.95 8.99
C ASP A 110 -15.42 7.15 8.56
N PHE A 111 -16.05 8.26 8.16
CA PHE A 111 -15.37 9.48 7.76
C PHE A 111 -14.58 10.08 8.92
N GLY A 112 -13.27 10.24 8.74
CA GLY A 112 -12.39 10.73 9.79
C GLY A 112 -12.12 9.74 10.92
N GLU A 113 -12.32 8.43 10.70
CA GLU A 113 -11.97 7.38 11.66
C GLU A 113 -10.46 7.36 11.96
N PHE A 114 -9.63 7.68 10.97
CA PHE A 114 -8.18 7.71 11.10
C PHE A 114 -7.65 9.12 11.41
N ASP A 115 -7.01 9.28 12.57
CA ASP A 115 -6.41 10.56 12.99
C ASP A 115 -5.25 11.01 12.08
N ASP A 116 -4.58 10.08 11.39
CA ASP A 116 -3.49 10.39 10.46
C ASP A 116 -3.97 10.70 9.04
N TYR A 117 -5.30 10.75 8.82
CA TYR A 117 -5.90 11.09 7.53
C TYR A 117 -6.40 12.53 7.55
N GLU A 118 -6.19 13.25 6.45
CA GLU A 118 -6.70 14.60 6.29
C GLU A 118 -8.16 14.57 5.83
N LYS A 119 -8.99 15.46 6.38
CA LYS A 119 -10.40 15.57 6.00
C LYS A 119 -10.57 16.77 5.08
N ILE A 120 -11.02 16.51 3.86
CA ILE A 120 -11.12 17.52 2.80
C ILE A 120 -12.56 17.52 2.29
N SER A 121 -13.18 18.69 2.24
CA SER A 121 -14.50 18.85 1.61
C SER A 121 -14.32 19.34 0.17
N LEU A 122 -14.97 18.67 -0.77
CA LEU A 122 -15.00 18.97 -2.20
C LEU A 122 -16.43 19.33 -2.61
N THR A 123 -16.56 20.15 -3.65
CA THR A 123 -17.85 20.54 -4.21
C THR A 123 -17.98 19.98 -5.62
N TYR A 124 -19.02 19.19 -5.88
CA TYR A 124 -19.34 18.66 -7.20
C TYR A 124 -20.50 19.46 -7.81
N THR A 125 -20.23 20.18 -8.89
CA THR A 125 -21.20 21.10 -9.52
C THR A 125 -22.13 20.39 -10.50
N ALA A 126 -23.24 21.05 -10.85
CA ALA A 126 -24.21 20.51 -11.80
C ALA A 126 -23.66 20.32 -13.24
N ASP A 127 -22.63 21.06 -13.61
CA ASP A 127 -21.88 20.90 -14.87
C ASP A 127 -20.80 19.81 -14.80
N GLY A 128 -20.70 19.09 -13.67
CA GLY A 128 -19.82 17.94 -13.49
C GLY A 128 -18.38 18.31 -13.16
N VAL A 129 -18.15 19.51 -12.60
CA VAL A 129 -16.83 19.98 -12.19
C VAL A 129 -16.65 19.69 -10.71
N LEU A 130 -15.53 19.05 -10.35
CA LEU A 130 -15.14 18.85 -8.97
C LEU A 130 -14.21 19.98 -8.53
N LEU A 131 -14.56 20.63 -7.43
CA LEU A 131 -13.83 21.74 -6.84
C LEU A 131 -13.30 21.38 -5.47
N ASP A 132 -12.13 21.89 -5.12
CA ASP A 132 -11.61 21.84 -3.76
C ASP A 132 -12.23 22.90 -2.84
N ASP A 133 -11.74 22.97 -1.61
CA ASP A 133 -12.20 23.91 -0.59
C ASP A 133 -11.89 25.38 -0.94
N MET A 134 -10.93 25.62 -1.83
CA MET A 134 -10.56 26.92 -2.37
C MET A 134 -11.29 27.27 -3.67
N ASN A 135 -12.25 26.44 -4.10
CA ASN A 135 -12.94 26.50 -5.39
C ASN A 135 -12.00 26.36 -6.60
N GLU A 136 -10.83 25.75 -6.43
CA GLU A 136 -9.95 25.36 -7.54
C GLU A 136 -10.42 24.03 -8.12
N ILE A 137 -10.27 23.87 -9.43
CA ILE A 137 -10.72 22.66 -10.14
C ILE A 137 -9.76 21.51 -9.81
N VAL A 138 -10.31 20.37 -9.44
CA VAL A 138 -9.54 19.14 -9.22
C VAL A 138 -9.20 18.51 -10.58
N ASP A 139 -7.92 18.53 -10.95
CA ASP A 139 -7.46 18.02 -12.26
C ASP A 139 -7.58 16.48 -12.38
N ASP A 140 -7.15 15.75 -11.34
CA ASP A 140 -7.09 14.27 -11.35
C ASP A 140 -8.17 13.67 -10.45
N ILE A 141 -9.40 13.57 -10.95
CA ILE A 141 -10.55 13.01 -10.23
C ILE A 141 -10.33 11.52 -9.93
N GLU A 142 -9.93 10.73 -10.91
CA GLU A 142 -9.71 9.28 -10.76
C GLU A 142 -8.67 8.96 -9.67
N GLU A 143 -7.58 9.73 -9.58
CA GLU A 143 -6.56 9.52 -8.55
C GLU A 143 -7.01 10.03 -7.19
N THR A 144 -7.82 11.09 -7.14
CA THR A 144 -8.20 11.76 -5.89
C THR A 144 -9.37 11.06 -5.22
N VAL A 145 -10.47 10.91 -5.92
CA VAL A 145 -11.72 10.33 -5.39
C VAL A 145 -12.25 9.16 -6.19
N GLY A 146 -11.69 8.85 -7.36
CA GLY A 146 -12.22 7.83 -8.26
C GLY A 146 -13.46 8.35 -8.99
N GLU A 147 -13.52 8.20 -10.31
CA GLU A 147 -14.68 8.68 -11.09
C GLU A 147 -15.96 7.95 -10.70
N ASP A 148 -15.86 6.65 -10.41
CA ASP A 148 -16.97 5.80 -10.00
C ASP A 148 -17.69 6.36 -8.76
N SER A 149 -16.95 6.94 -7.81
CA SER A 149 -17.49 7.50 -6.56
C SER A 149 -18.52 8.60 -6.78
N LEU A 150 -18.42 9.36 -7.88
CA LEU A 150 -19.36 10.43 -8.22
C LEU A 150 -20.74 9.92 -8.67
N GLU A 151 -20.89 8.61 -8.89
CA GLU A 151 -22.19 7.99 -9.20
C GLU A 151 -22.93 7.50 -7.95
N HIS A 152 -22.33 7.58 -6.76
CA HIS A 152 -22.86 7.03 -5.50
C HIS A 152 -23.70 8.02 -4.68
N PHE A 153 -24.04 9.20 -5.21
CA PHE A 153 -24.96 10.12 -4.53
C PHE A 153 -26.32 9.46 -4.29
N GLY A 154 -26.85 9.57 -3.08
CA GLY A 154 -28.09 8.92 -2.65
C GLY A 154 -27.93 7.50 -2.10
N GLU A 155 -26.72 6.93 -2.06
CA GLU A 155 -26.49 5.63 -1.39
C GLU A 155 -26.62 5.74 0.14
N TYR A 156 -25.99 6.78 0.71
CA TYR A 156 -26.02 7.08 2.14
C TYR A 156 -26.76 8.38 2.43
N GLU A 157 -26.40 9.46 1.72
CA GLU A 157 -27.03 10.77 1.80
C GLU A 157 -27.36 11.28 0.40
N ASP A 158 -28.39 12.11 0.27
CA ASP A 158 -28.90 12.56 -1.04
C ASP A 158 -27.94 13.52 -1.76
N ASP A 159 -27.21 14.33 -0.99
CA ASP A 159 -26.35 15.42 -1.47
C ASP A 159 -24.88 15.27 -1.08
N SER A 160 -24.49 14.15 -0.47
CA SER A 160 -23.11 13.90 -0.06
C SER A 160 -22.62 12.47 -0.37
N VAL A 161 -21.34 12.35 -0.67
CA VAL A 161 -20.61 11.08 -0.80
C VAL A 161 -19.30 11.19 -0.05
N TYR A 162 -18.94 10.14 0.69
CA TYR A 162 -17.69 10.07 1.43
C TYR A 162 -16.74 9.08 0.76
N VAL A 163 -15.52 9.51 0.48
CA VAL A 163 -14.51 8.71 -0.23
C VAL A 163 -13.22 8.68 0.56
N ARG A 164 -12.63 7.50 0.72
CA ARG A 164 -11.31 7.32 1.30
C ARG A 164 -10.28 7.07 0.22
N ASN A 165 -9.14 7.76 0.33
CA ASN A 165 -7.96 7.54 -0.48
C ASN A 165 -6.77 7.20 0.43
N ASP A 166 -6.51 5.91 0.58
CA ASP A 166 -5.44 5.38 1.42
C ASP A 166 -4.04 5.80 0.90
N ALA A 167 -3.88 5.98 -0.42
CA ALA A 167 -2.62 6.41 -1.03
C ALA A 167 -2.26 7.86 -0.66
N LYS A 168 -3.26 8.74 -0.60
CA LYS A 168 -3.09 10.15 -0.20
C LYS A 168 -3.26 10.35 1.31
N LYS A 169 -3.76 9.34 2.04
CA LYS A 169 -4.20 9.43 3.43
C LYS A 169 -5.21 10.56 3.62
N CYS A 170 -6.21 10.61 2.77
CA CYS A 170 -7.26 11.61 2.82
C CYS A 170 -8.64 10.96 2.81
N ASP A 171 -9.53 11.52 3.62
CA ASP A 171 -10.95 11.29 3.55
C ASP A 171 -11.60 12.53 2.91
N TYR A 172 -12.27 12.31 1.79
CA TYR A 172 -12.96 13.33 1.03
C TYR A 172 -14.46 13.27 1.32
N GLU A 173 -15.05 14.42 1.63
CA GLU A 173 -16.49 14.64 1.63
C GLU A 173 -16.83 15.39 0.35
N ILE A 174 -17.64 14.79 -0.53
CA ILE A 174 -18.04 15.38 -1.79
C ILE A 174 -19.49 15.85 -1.66
N LEU A 175 -19.71 17.16 -1.74
CA LEU A 175 -21.03 17.77 -1.64
C LEU A 175 -21.56 18.13 -3.02
N LEU A 176 -22.80 17.74 -3.32
CA LEU A 176 -23.47 18.05 -4.57
C LEU A 176 -24.01 19.48 -4.55
N ASP A 177 -23.52 20.34 -5.45
CA ASP A 177 -24.04 21.69 -5.67
C ASP A 177 -24.85 21.74 -6.97
N GLN A 178 -26.10 22.20 -6.87
CA GLN A 178 -27.02 22.32 -8.01
C GLN A 178 -26.68 23.49 -8.94
N ARG A 179 -25.76 24.37 -8.54
CA ARG A 179 -25.26 25.49 -9.34
C ARG A 179 -24.16 25.02 -10.28
N ASN A 180 -23.99 25.74 -11.39
CA ASN A 180 -22.85 25.53 -12.29
C ASN A 180 -21.60 26.23 -11.75
N TYR A 181 -20.41 25.79 -12.14
CA TYR A 181 -19.14 26.37 -11.73
C TYR A 181 -19.07 27.90 -11.92
N GLN A 182 -19.56 28.41 -13.05
CA GLN A 182 -19.58 29.86 -13.32
C GLN A 182 -20.47 30.64 -12.33
N GLU A 183 -21.61 30.09 -11.93
CA GLU A 183 -22.53 30.73 -10.98
C GLU A 183 -21.92 30.76 -9.58
N ILE A 184 -21.15 29.74 -9.21
CA ILE A 184 -20.39 29.69 -7.95
C ILE A 184 -19.31 30.78 -7.94
N PHE A 185 -18.59 30.95 -9.05
CA PHE A 185 -17.55 31.97 -9.17
C PHE A 185 -18.13 33.41 -9.16
N GLU A 186 -19.25 33.63 -9.85
CA GLU A 186 -19.90 34.94 -9.92
C GLU A 186 -20.53 35.40 -8.59
N THR A 187 -20.92 34.47 -7.72
CA THR A 187 -21.57 34.77 -6.44
C THR A 187 -20.60 35.09 -5.29
N HIS A 188 -19.29 35.05 -5.53
CA HIS A 188 -18.27 35.49 -4.57
C HIS A 188 -17.76 36.90 -4.90
N PRO A 189 -18.44 37.98 -4.47
CA PRO A 189 -17.83 39.31 -4.54
C PRO A 189 -16.59 39.29 -3.65
N HIS A 190 -15.45 39.64 -4.23
CA HIS A 190 -14.14 39.86 -3.59
C HIS A 190 -14.15 39.79 -2.06
N ARG A 191 -13.43 38.80 -1.52
CA ARG A 191 -12.93 38.82 -0.14
C ARG A 191 -12.14 40.12 0.04
N THR A 192 -12.84 41.17 0.45
CA THR A 192 -12.24 42.44 0.80
C THR A 192 -11.63 42.19 2.17
N GLU A 193 -10.33 41.93 2.19
CA GLU A 193 -9.56 41.97 3.43
C GLU A 193 -9.79 43.36 4.07
N MET A 194 -10.41 43.38 5.25
CA MET A 194 -10.51 44.55 6.12
C MET A 194 -9.44 44.46 7.20
#